data_AF-A0A8T3X041-F1
#
_entry.id   AF-A0A8T3X041-F1
#
_cell.length_a   1.000
_cell.length_b   1.000
_cell.length_c   1.000
_cell.angle_alpha   90.00
_cell.angle_beta   90.00
_cell.angle_gamma   90.00
#
_symmetry.space_group_name_H-M   'P 1'
#
loop_
_entity.id
_entity.type
_entity.pdbx_description
1 polymer ?
#
loop_
_entity_poly.entity_id
_entity_poly.type
_entity_poly.pdbx_seq_one_letter_code
_entity_poly.pdbx_strand_id
1 'polypeptide(L)'
;MARKAKKKQRKPAKEAKKAYKMKHQESMTEAFMPQQVIPQQPHKKVDEAREKLRKKQMALANKYKDEVLKRYKNIIKSVVLFGSLVRGDFHEKSDIDILVVYDDTFARFTPEMKDRFDDELYDLSKKISEYITVQPAWSLTEFWDMARIGHPLLFTIVRDGWALYDTGFFIPVRKLLELGKIPTTLEAVEKFMEAAPQKINRVETAKLYMVAEDLYYAMLNSAQAVLMYLGQNPPSPKHTPVAVKEHLVDQKLLEENYLQDLEKIIDFRKRIEHKEVKDISGAEVDEFITKSKQFVSRMEQLLMQLQKKKKENIVEKNYEVMIKAAVAALKKMEHLPEDPKDLPHAVKNYLIDQGHVDPYFSEVFRQVVTMRKLLDEDKVGEIPQRDIELTREYVRRFVRDLEPILEGRLKISKGKKK
;
A
#
# COMPACT_ATOMS: atom_id res chain seq x y z
N MET A 1 59.54 39.41 2.60
CA MET A 1 58.37 40.17 2.10
C MET A 1 57.48 39.23 1.28
N ALA A 2 56.17 39.24 1.60
CA ALA A 2 55.01 38.83 0.80
C ALA A 2 54.92 37.45 0.11
N ARG A 3 53.99 36.61 0.57
CA ARG A 3 53.06 35.85 -0.30
C ARG A 3 51.68 35.78 0.38
N LYS A 4 50.73 36.60 -0.08
CA LYS A 4 49.31 36.59 0.30
C LYS A 4 48.59 35.45 -0.43
N ALA A 5 48.06 34.47 0.31
CA ALA A 5 47.12 33.48 -0.21
C ALA A 5 45.68 34.03 -0.12
N LYS A 6 45.00 34.18 -1.27
CA LYS A 6 43.58 34.55 -1.35
C LYS A 6 42.70 33.38 -0.92
N LYS A 7 42.01 33.51 0.22
CA LYS A 7 40.86 32.66 0.60
C LYS A 7 39.69 32.96 -0.35
N LYS A 8 39.37 32.03 -1.27
CA LYS A 8 38.09 32.01 -1.99
C LYS A 8 37.03 31.43 -1.04
N GLN A 9 36.08 32.27 -0.60
CA GLN A 9 34.88 31.85 0.11
C GLN A 9 34.08 30.88 -0.78
N ARG A 10 33.92 29.63 -0.34
CA ARG A 10 32.96 28.67 -0.90
C ARG A 10 31.57 29.05 -0.37
N LYS A 11 30.68 29.52 -1.25
CA LYS A 11 29.24 29.63 -0.95
C LYS A 11 28.67 28.24 -0.62
N PRO A 12 27.71 28.11 0.32
CA PRO A 12 27.22 26.82 0.77
C PRO A 12 26.38 26.13 -0.32
N ALA A 13 26.72 24.88 -0.62
CA ALA A 13 26.10 24.04 -1.67
C ALA A 13 24.57 23.83 -1.51
N LYS A 14 23.99 24.17 -0.35
CA LYS A 14 22.55 24.14 -0.10
C LYS A 14 21.79 25.27 -0.83
N GLU A 15 22.37 26.46 -0.93
CA GLU A 15 21.73 27.59 -1.64
C GLU A 15 21.79 27.39 -3.16
N ALA A 16 22.88 26.83 -3.67
CA ALA A 16 23.01 26.49 -5.10
C ALA A 16 22.04 25.39 -5.54
N LYS A 17 21.81 24.36 -4.70
CA LYS A 17 20.79 23.33 -4.97
C LYS A 17 19.37 23.88 -4.91
N LYS A 18 19.07 24.79 -3.97
CA LYS A 18 17.75 25.44 -3.85
C LYS A 18 17.48 26.37 -5.04
N ALA A 19 18.48 27.15 -5.47
CA ALA A 19 18.40 28.01 -6.64
C ALA A 19 18.29 27.22 -7.96
N TYR A 20 18.94 26.06 -8.07
CA TYR A 20 18.82 25.18 -9.24
C TYR A 20 17.44 24.51 -9.29
N LYS A 21 16.91 24.05 -8.14
CA LYS A 21 15.57 23.46 -8.03
C LYS A 21 14.46 24.48 -8.33
N MET A 22 14.61 25.73 -7.86
CA MET A 22 13.69 26.84 -8.19
C MET A 22 13.76 27.22 -9.67
N LYS A 23 14.96 27.39 -10.26
CA LYS A 23 15.10 27.69 -11.70
C LYS A 23 14.59 26.58 -12.61
N HIS A 24 14.76 25.31 -12.23
CA HIS A 24 14.24 24.17 -13.01
C HIS A 24 12.72 24.00 -12.84
N GLN A 25 12.16 24.29 -11.66
CA GLN A 25 10.71 24.32 -11.49
C GLN A 25 10.09 25.47 -12.30
N GLU A 26 10.64 26.68 -12.20
CA GLU A 26 10.18 27.85 -12.97
C GLU A 26 10.26 27.61 -14.48
N SER A 27 11.37 27.05 -14.99
CA SER A 27 11.53 26.78 -16.43
C SER A 27 10.64 25.65 -16.95
N MET A 28 10.30 24.66 -16.12
CA MET A 28 9.33 23.62 -16.51
C MET A 28 7.88 24.11 -16.45
N THR A 29 7.54 25.02 -15.53
CA THR A 29 6.22 25.68 -15.54
C THR A 29 6.05 26.66 -16.70
N GLU A 30 7.09 27.37 -17.13
CA GLU A 30 7.00 28.26 -18.32
C GLU A 30 6.91 27.48 -19.63
N ALA A 31 7.59 26.32 -19.75
CA ALA A 31 7.53 25.48 -20.96
C ALA A 31 6.20 24.72 -21.14
N PHE A 32 5.36 24.66 -20.10
CA PHE A 32 4.07 23.95 -20.09
C PHE A 32 2.87 24.85 -19.79
N MET A 33 3.01 26.18 -19.89
CA MET A 33 1.85 27.06 -19.89
C MET A 33 1.10 26.86 -21.22
N PRO A 34 -0.16 26.37 -21.22
CA PRO A 34 -1.01 26.54 -22.40
C PRO A 34 -1.04 28.04 -22.70
N GLN A 35 -0.72 28.42 -23.94
CA GLN A 35 -0.83 29.80 -24.38
C GLN A 35 -2.18 30.33 -23.92
N GLN A 36 -2.18 31.37 -23.08
CA GLN A 36 -3.40 32.04 -22.67
C GLN A 36 -4.12 32.48 -23.94
N VAL A 37 -5.22 31.81 -24.24
CA VAL A 37 -6.13 32.19 -25.31
C VAL A 37 -6.68 33.56 -24.91
N ILE A 38 -6.13 34.62 -25.51
CA ILE A 38 -6.75 35.94 -25.51
C ILE A 38 -8.18 35.71 -26.02
N PRO A 39 -9.23 36.09 -25.27
CA PRO A 39 -10.59 35.89 -25.74
C PRO A 39 -10.80 36.82 -26.94
N GLN A 40 -10.63 36.28 -28.15
CA GLN A 40 -11.15 36.91 -29.34
C GLN A 40 -12.67 36.85 -29.23
N GLN A 41 -13.30 38.02 -29.21
CA GLN A 41 -14.76 38.13 -29.20
C GLN A 41 -15.34 37.28 -30.34
N PRO A 42 -16.35 36.44 -30.10
CA PRO A 42 -16.91 35.58 -31.13
C PRO A 42 -17.67 36.41 -32.15
N HIS A 43 -17.10 36.56 -33.34
CA HIS A 43 -17.77 37.09 -34.52
C HIS A 43 -18.86 36.10 -34.97
N LYS A 44 -20.06 36.17 -34.36
CA LYS A 44 -21.24 35.33 -34.63
C LYS A 44 -21.61 35.12 -36.12
N LYS A 45 -21.21 36.01 -37.04
CA LYS A 45 -21.49 35.88 -38.48
C LYS A 45 -20.55 34.91 -39.22
N VAL A 46 -19.34 34.69 -38.71
CA VAL A 46 -18.34 33.81 -39.34
C VAL A 46 -18.69 32.33 -39.14
N ASP A 47 -19.30 31.99 -37.99
CA ASP A 47 -19.67 30.61 -37.66
C ASP A 47 -20.84 30.07 -38.50
N GLU A 48 -21.87 30.88 -38.80
CA GLU A 48 -23.02 30.41 -39.58
C GLU A 48 -22.70 30.16 -41.06
N ALA A 49 -21.92 31.05 -41.68
CA ALA A 49 -21.52 30.90 -43.08
C ALA A 49 -20.60 29.68 -43.26
N ARG A 50 -19.67 29.50 -42.32
CA ARG A 50 -18.75 28.36 -42.29
C ARG A 50 -19.47 27.04 -42.06
N GLU A 51 -20.45 27.00 -41.15
CA GLU A 51 -21.26 25.81 -40.90
C GLU A 51 -22.15 25.45 -42.10
N LYS A 52 -22.71 26.45 -42.81
CA LYS A 52 -23.42 26.22 -44.08
C LYS A 52 -22.50 25.62 -45.14
N LEU A 53 -21.29 26.17 -45.29
CA LEU A 53 -20.28 25.64 -46.22
C LEU A 53 -19.90 24.19 -45.85
N ARG A 54 -19.67 23.91 -44.56
CA ARG A 54 -19.39 22.55 -44.07
C ARG A 54 -20.47 21.56 -44.46
N LYS A 55 -21.74 21.91 -44.23
CA LYS A 55 -22.89 21.07 -44.58
C LYS A 55 -22.96 20.80 -46.08
N LYS A 56 -22.70 21.81 -46.90
CA LYS A 56 -22.65 21.66 -48.36
C LYS A 56 -21.53 20.72 -48.80
N GLN A 57 -20.31 20.91 -48.30
CA GLN A 57 -19.16 20.07 -48.63
C GLN A 57 -19.35 18.63 -48.11
N MET A 58 -19.90 18.45 -46.91
CA MET A 58 -20.24 17.13 -46.36
C MET A 58 -21.33 16.42 -47.18
N ALA A 59 -22.30 17.14 -47.72
CA ALA A 59 -23.31 16.57 -48.62
C ALA A 59 -22.69 16.09 -49.94
N LEU A 60 -21.73 16.84 -50.49
CA LEU A 60 -20.97 16.42 -51.68
C LEU A 60 -20.13 15.16 -51.40
N ALA A 61 -19.44 15.11 -50.26
CA ALA A 61 -18.66 13.94 -49.85
C ALA A 61 -19.55 12.69 -49.65
N ASN A 62 -20.73 12.86 -49.06
CA ASN A 62 -21.70 11.77 -48.93
C ASN A 62 -22.24 11.30 -50.27
N LYS A 63 -22.56 12.22 -51.18
CA LYS A 63 -22.99 11.88 -52.55
C LYS A 63 -21.90 11.09 -53.30
N TYR A 64 -20.64 11.49 -53.16
CA TYR A 64 -19.51 10.74 -53.72
C TYR A 64 -19.41 9.33 -53.14
N LYS A 65 -19.46 9.20 -51.82
CA LYS A 65 -19.50 7.90 -51.13
C LYS A 65 -20.66 7.03 -51.63
N ASP A 66 -21.87 7.56 -51.77
CA ASP A 66 -23.04 6.81 -52.26
C ASP A 66 -22.86 6.30 -53.70
N GLU A 67 -22.31 7.14 -54.59
CA GLU A 67 -22.03 6.76 -55.98
C GLU A 67 -20.90 5.72 -56.10
N VAL A 68 -19.83 5.85 -55.30
CA VAL A 68 -18.75 4.85 -55.23
C VAL A 68 -19.31 3.50 -54.76
N LEU A 69 -20.09 3.51 -53.67
CA LEU A 69 -20.68 2.29 -53.13
C LEU A 69 -21.69 1.66 -54.08
N LYS A 70 -22.49 2.45 -54.83
CA LYS A 70 -23.43 1.91 -55.81
C LYS A 70 -22.74 1.06 -56.89
N ARG A 71 -21.50 1.41 -57.25
CA ARG A 71 -20.72 0.76 -58.32
C ARG A 71 -19.86 -0.38 -57.80
N TYR A 72 -19.24 -0.17 -56.63
CA TYR A 72 -18.14 -1.00 -56.14
C TYR A 72 -18.36 -1.56 -54.72
N LYS A 73 -19.60 -1.61 -54.22
CA LYS A 73 -19.93 -2.03 -52.84
C LYS A 73 -19.18 -3.27 -52.33
N ASN A 74 -19.01 -4.26 -53.20
CA ASN A 74 -18.45 -5.56 -52.82
C ASN A 74 -16.94 -5.51 -52.57
N ILE A 75 -16.24 -4.53 -53.15
CA ILE A 75 -14.79 -4.37 -53.01
C ILE A 75 -14.42 -3.22 -52.08
N ILE A 76 -15.25 -2.18 -51.96
CA ILE A 76 -14.95 -1.04 -51.09
C ILE A 76 -15.11 -1.42 -49.61
N LYS A 77 -14.08 -1.12 -48.82
CA LYS A 77 -14.06 -1.35 -47.37
C LYS A 77 -14.17 -0.06 -46.57
N SER A 78 -13.63 1.05 -47.07
CA SER A 78 -13.80 2.34 -46.43
C SER A 78 -13.80 3.48 -47.43
N VAL A 79 -14.57 4.52 -47.13
CA VAL A 79 -14.49 5.84 -47.77
C VAL A 79 -14.27 6.83 -46.64
N VAL A 80 -13.12 7.47 -46.64
CA VAL A 80 -12.65 8.33 -45.55
C VAL A 80 -12.53 9.73 -46.11
N LEU A 81 -13.29 10.65 -45.53
CA LEU A 81 -13.05 12.08 -45.68
C LEU A 81 -11.92 12.46 -44.72
N PHE A 82 -10.94 13.22 -45.15
CA PHE A 82 -9.89 13.72 -44.25
C PHE A 82 -9.50 15.16 -44.61
N GLY A 83 -8.44 15.66 -43.99
CA GLY A 83 -7.90 16.97 -44.33
C GLY A 83 -8.70 18.13 -43.73
N SER A 84 -8.71 19.26 -44.42
CA SER A 84 -9.09 20.55 -43.83
C SER A 84 -10.56 20.63 -43.39
N LEU A 85 -11.44 19.90 -44.09
CA LEU A 85 -12.85 19.83 -43.77
C LEU A 85 -13.12 19.12 -42.43
N VAL A 86 -12.30 18.11 -42.09
CA VAL A 86 -12.42 17.37 -40.83
C VAL A 86 -11.73 18.11 -39.69
N ARG A 87 -10.54 18.68 -39.93
CA ARG A 87 -9.82 19.52 -38.95
C ARG A 87 -10.58 20.80 -38.58
N GLY A 88 -11.45 21.27 -39.47
CA GLY A 88 -12.20 22.50 -39.25
C GLY A 88 -11.37 23.75 -39.50
N ASP A 89 -10.34 23.68 -40.36
CA ASP A 89 -9.52 24.80 -40.88
C ASP A 89 -9.84 25.10 -42.36
N PHE A 90 -10.88 24.50 -42.94
CA PHE A 90 -11.36 24.74 -44.30
C PHE A 90 -11.92 26.16 -44.54
N HIS A 91 -11.83 26.61 -45.80
CA HIS A 91 -12.34 27.84 -46.38
C HIS A 91 -13.07 27.56 -47.71
N GLU A 92 -13.63 28.59 -48.36
CA GLU A 92 -14.49 28.45 -49.57
C GLU A 92 -13.83 27.76 -50.77
N LYS A 93 -12.49 27.79 -50.83
CA LYS A 93 -11.69 27.18 -51.90
C LYS A 93 -10.99 25.90 -51.45
N SER A 94 -11.29 25.40 -50.25
CA SER A 94 -10.67 24.17 -49.75
C SER A 94 -11.22 22.96 -50.46
N ASP A 95 -10.31 22.04 -50.76
CA ASP A 95 -10.63 20.75 -51.34
C ASP A 95 -11.31 19.83 -50.31
N ILE A 96 -12.09 18.89 -50.84
CA ILE A 96 -12.73 17.80 -50.11
C ILE A 96 -11.88 16.56 -50.35
N ASP A 97 -10.91 16.32 -49.47
CA ASP A 97 -9.97 15.21 -49.58
C ASP A 97 -10.61 13.88 -49.19
N ILE A 98 -10.64 12.93 -50.13
CA ILE A 98 -11.24 11.61 -49.93
C ILE A 98 -10.21 10.52 -50.23
N LEU A 99 -10.12 9.55 -49.31
CA LEU A 99 -9.42 8.30 -49.51
C LEU A 99 -10.45 7.17 -49.64
N VAL A 100 -10.25 6.33 -50.65
CA VAL A 100 -11.02 5.09 -50.82
C VAL A 100 -10.10 3.91 -50.53
N VAL A 101 -10.57 2.97 -49.71
CA VAL A 101 -9.88 1.72 -49.40
C VAL A 101 -10.68 0.55 -49.98
N TYR A 102 -10.03 -0.29 -50.78
CA TYR A 102 -10.64 -1.44 -51.43
C TYR A 102 -9.98 -2.76 -51.03
N ASP A 103 -10.68 -3.87 -51.23
CA ASP A 103 -10.25 -5.22 -50.86
C ASP A 103 -9.55 -5.93 -52.01
N ASP A 104 -8.24 -6.00 -51.95
CA ASP A 104 -7.37 -6.73 -52.86
C ASP A 104 -7.19 -8.21 -52.47
N THR A 105 -7.73 -8.63 -51.33
CA THR A 105 -7.59 -10.02 -50.84
C THR A 105 -8.57 -10.99 -51.52
N PHE A 106 -9.71 -10.48 -51.97
CA PHE A 106 -10.74 -11.25 -52.64
C PHE A 106 -10.51 -11.36 -54.16
N ALA A 107 -9.94 -10.34 -54.78
CA ALA A 107 -9.57 -10.32 -56.20
C ALA A 107 -8.25 -9.57 -56.38
N ARG A 108 -7.25 -10.19 -57.02
CA ARG A 108 -5.96 -9.55 -57.28
C ARG A 108 -6.14 -8.42 -58.29
N PHE A 109 -5.72 -7.22 -57.91
CA PHE A 109 -5.59 -6.07 -58.82
C PHE A 109 -4.20 -6.10 -59.47
N THR A 110 -4.15 -6.14 -60.81
CA THR A 110 -2.91 -5.79 -61.51
C THR A 110 -2.70 -4.26 -61.46
N PRO A 111 -1.48 -3.76 -61.68
CA PRO A 111 -1.23 -2.32 -61.77
C PRO A 111 -2.18 -1.61 -62.74
N GLU A 112 -2.43 -2.18 -63.91
CA GLU A 112 -3.33 -1.62 -64.93
C GLU A 112 -4.81 -1.65 -64.51
N MET A 113 -5.20 -2.57 -63.63
CA MET A 113 -6.53 -2.56 -63.03
C MET A 113 -6.64 -1.49 -61.96
N LYS A 114 -5.58 -1.28 -61.17
CA LYS A 114 -5.52 -0.23 -60.15
C LYS A 114 -5.58 1.16 -60.80
N ASP A 115 -4.77 1.40 -61.83
CA ASP A 115 -4.72 2.70 -62.50
C ASP A 115 -6.08 3.05 -63.11
N ARG A 116 -6.72 2.10 -63.81
CA ARG A 116 -8.09 2.28 -64.32
C ARG A 116 -9.11 2.54 -63.21
N PHE A 117 -8.96 1.86 -62.08
CA PHE A 117 -9.87 2.06 -60.94
C PHE A 117 -9.69 3.45 -60.32
N ASP A 118 -8.46 3.93 -60.18
CA ASP A 118 -8.16 5.28 -59.70
C ASP A 118 -8.70 6.34 -60.68
N ASP A 119 -8.54 6.13 -61.99
CA ASP A 119 -9.11 7.02 -63.03
C ASP A 119 -10.64 7.07 -62.95
N GLU A 120 -11.30 5.93 -62.78
CA GLU A 120 -12.77 5.86 -62.63
C GLU A 120 -13.27 6.59 -61.37
N LEU A 121 -12.55 6.45 -60.25
CA LEU A 121 -12.83 7.15 -58.99
C LEU A 121 -12.60 8.67 -59.13
N TYR A 122 -11.57 9.07 -59.87
CA TYR A 122 -11.27 10.47 -60.16
C TYR A 122 -12.34 11.10 -61.06
N ASP A 123 -12.69 10.46 -62.18
CA ASP A 123 -13.73 10.92 -63.09
C ASP A 123 -15.09 11.07 -62.39
N LEU A 124 -15.40 10.13 -61.49
CA LEU A 124 -16.59 10.22 -60.66
C LEU A 124 -16.56 11.46 -59.76
N SER A 125 -15.41 11.76 -59.17
CA SER A 125 -15.27 12.93 -58.31
C SER A 125 -15.56 14.23 -59.06
N LYS A 126 -15.00 14.38 -60.27
CA LYS A 126 -15.16 15.58 -61.11
C LYS A 126 -16.56 15.73 -61.69
N LYS A 127 -17.26 14.62 -61.96
CA LYS A 127 -18.70 14.64 -62.30
C LYS A 127 -19.59 15.14 -61.17
N ILE A 128 -19.16 14.97 -59.92
CA ILE A 128 -19.94 15.38 -58.73
C ILE A 128 -19.60 16.81 -58.32
N SER A 129 -18.31 17.15 -58.22
CA SER A 129 -17.85 18.48 -57.88
C SER A 129 -16.36 18.67 -58.18
N GLU A 130 -15.99 19.84 -58.69
CA GLU A 130 -14.58 20.20 -58.91
C GLU A 130 -13.75 20.23 -57.62
N TYR A 131 -14.40 20.52 -56.48
CA TYR A 131 -13.78 20.60 -55.15
C TYR A 131 -13.42 19.24 -54.54
N ILE A 132 -13.91 18.12 -55.09
CA ILE A 132 -13.55 16.81 -54.55
C ILE A 132 -12.19 16.43 -55.12
N THR A 133 -11.28 16.08 -54.22
CA THR A 133 -9.95 15.57 -54.52
C THR A 133 -9.82 14.18 -53.94
N VAL A 134 -9.76 13.18 -54.81
CA VAL A 134 -9.62 11.77 -54.42
C VAL A 134 -8.15 11.40 -54.48
N GLN A 135 -7.62 10.87 -53.40
CA GLN A 135 -6.28 10.29 -53.39
C GLN A 135 -6.28 8.93 -54.09
N PRO A 136 -5.14 8.49 -54.65
CA PRO A 136 -5.01 7.13 -55.17
C PRO A 136 -5.51 6.12 -54.15
N ALA A 137 -6.38 5.20 -54.58
CA ALA A 137 -7.03 4.28 -53.68
C ALA A 137 -5.99 3.33 -53.06
N TRP A 138 -6.15 3.08 -51.76
CA TRP A 138 -5.29 2.13 -51.04
C TRP A 138 -5.92 0.76 -51.03
N SER A 139 -5.09 -0.26 -51.19
CA SER A 139 -5.54 -1.62 -50.94
C SER A 139 -5.68 -1.87 -49.43
N LEU A 140 -6.49 -2.85 -49.05
CA LEU A 140 -6.64 -3.23 -47.65
C LEU A 140 -5.31 -3.76 -47.10
N THR A 141 -4.55 -4.49 -47.90
CA THR A 141 -3.20 -4.96 -47.52
C THR A 141 -2.22 -3.82 -47.32
N GLU A 142 -2.22 -2.81 -48.19
CA GLU A 142 -1.38 -1.60 -48.07
C GLU A 142 -1.72 -0.81 -46.81
N PHE A 143 -3.01 -0.60 -46.53
CA PHE A 143 -3.46 0.05 -45.29
C PHE A 143 -2.91 -0.66 -44.05
N TRP A 144 -3.02 -1.99 -43.99
CA TRP A 144 -2.53 -2.76 -42.86
C TRP A 144 -1.01 -2.80 -42.77
N ASP A 145 -0.29 -2.83 -43.89
CA ASP A 145 1.16 -2.76 -43.88
C ASP A 145 1.64 -1.40 -43.37
N MET A 146 1.02 -0.31 -43.82
CA MET A 146 1.25 1.03 -43.31
C MET A 146 0.94 1.13 -41.81
N ALA A 147 -0.14 0.51 -41.34
CA ALA A 147 -0.51 0.48 -39.92
C ALA A 147 0.54 -0.28 -39.09
N ARG A 148 1.02 -1.40 -39.62
CA ARG A 148 2.01 -2.27 -39.00
C ARG A 148 3.38 -1.59 -38.87
N ILE A 149 3.84 -0.90 -39.91
CA ILE A 149 5.16 -0.23 -39.90
C ILE A 149 5.13 1.17 -39.29
N GLY A 150 3.94 1.70 -39.02
CA GLY A 150 3.79 3.01 -38.42
C GLY A 150 3.90 4.18 -39.42
N HIS A 151 3.44 4.01 -40.65
CA HIS A 151 3.69 4.97 -41.72
C HIS A 151 3.04 6.34 -41.43
N PRO A 152 3.80 7.46 -41.48
CA PRO A 152 3.28 8.79 -41.10
C PRO A 152 2.03 9.23 -41.85
N LEU A 153 1.96 8.95 -43.16
CA LEU A 153 0.82 9.28 -44.00
C LEU A 153 -0.49 8.64 -43.51
N LEU A 154 -0.45 7.35 -43.14
CA LEU A 154 -1.62 6.66 -42.63
C LEU A 154 -2.11 7.32 -41.34
N PHE A 155 -1.21 7.66 -40.41
CA PHE A 155 -1.64 8.23 -39.14
C PHE A 155 -2.11 9.67 -39.24
N THR A 156 -1.62 10.44 -40.21
CA THR A 156 -2.23 11.74 -40.53
C THR A 156 -3.67 11.54 -41.00
N ILE A 157 -3.92 10.59 -41.91
CA ILE A 157 -5.27 10.31 -42.42
C ILE A 157 -6.17 9.71 -41.34
N VAL A 158 -5.66 8.81 -40.50
CA VAL A 158 -6.43 8.18 -39.42
C VAL A 158 -6.78 9.21 -38.34
N ARG A 159 -5.84 10.09 -37.97
CA ARG A 159 -6.04 11.15 -36.97
C ARG A 159 -7.07 12.18 -37.44
N ASP A 160 -6.89 12.68 -38.66
CA ASP A 160 -7.74 13.74 -39.24
C ASP A 160 -8.89 13.14 -40.08
N GLY A 161 -9.16 11.85 -39.94
CA GLY A 161 -10.08 11.12 -40.79
C GLY A 161 -11.47 10.97 -40.19
N TRP A 162 -12.46 11.21 -41.03
CA TRP A 162 -13.87 10.92 -40.81
C TRP A 162 -14.34 9.82 -41.78
N ALA A 163 -14.54 8.62 -41.27
CA ALA A 163 -15.11 7.53 -42.06
C ALA A 163 -16.57 7.86 -42.44
N LEU A 164 -16.80 8.09 -43.74
CA LEU A 164 -18.13 8.17 -44.33
C LEU A 164 -18.74 6.79 -44.54
N TYR A 165 -17.85 5.79 -44.72
CA TYR A 165 -18.16 4.37 -44.77
C TYR A 165 -16.96 3.59 -44.23
N ASP A 166 -17.19 2.57 -43.41
CA ASP A 166 -16.15 1.67 -42.88
C ASP A 166 -16.79 0.31 -42.61
N THR A 167 -16.14 -0.76 -43.04
CA THR A 167 -16.54 -2.15 -42.74
C THR A 167 -15.96 -2.67 -41.42
N GLY A 168 -15.29 -1.81 -40.64
CA GLY A 168 -14.92 -2.09 -39.25
C GLY A 168 -13.42 -2.26 -39.01
N PHE A 169 -12.57 -1.55 -39.74
CA PHE A 169 -11.11 -1.58 -39.52
C PHE A 169 -10.52 -0.17 -39.33
N PHE A 170 -11.03 0.83 -40.06
CA PHE A 170 -10.53 2.19 -39.97
C PHE A 170 -10.80 2.81 -38.59
N ILE A 171 -12.04 2.72 -38.10
CA ILE A 171 -12.42 3.28 -36.81
C ILE A 171 -11.65 2.62 -35.65
N PRO A 172 -11.50 1.28 -35.57
CA PRO A 172 -10.64 0.63 -34.58
C PRO A 172 -9.19 1.12 -34.61
N VAL A 173 -8.57 1.28 -35.79
CA VAL A 173 -7.20 1.81 -35.89
C VAL A 173 -7.12 3.25 -35.39
N ARG A 174 -8.12 4.09 -35.69
CA ARG A 174 -8.23 5.43 -35.09
C ARG A 174 -8.31 5.39 -33.57
N LYS A 175 -9.10 4.48 -33.00
CA LYS A 175 -9.16 4.30 -31.55
C LYS A 175 -7.84 3.82 -30.95
N LEU A 176 -7.10 2.95 -31.63
CA LEU A 176 -5.76 2.58 -31.19
C LEU A 176 -4.79 3.76 -31.20
N LEU A 177 -4.86 4.62 -32.22
CA LEU A 177 -4.08 5.86 -32.30
C LEU A 177 -4.42 6.80 -31.14
N GLU A 178 -5.71 7.12 -30.94
CA GLU A 178 -6.19 7.98 -29.84
C GLU A 178 -5.77 7.45 -28.46
N LEU A 179 -5.76 6.12 -28.27
CA LEU A 179 -5.32 5.49 -27.03
C LEU A 179 -3.80 5.43 -26.87
N GLY A 180 -3.01 5.98 -27.80
CA GLY A 180 -1.55 5.92 -27.81
C GLY A 180 -1.03 4.48 -27.86
N LYS A 181 -1.78 3.57 -28.51
CA LYS A 181 -1.43 2.14 -28.64
C LYS A 181 -0.59 1.84 -29.86
N ILE A 182 -0.49 2.79 -30.78
CA ILE A 182 0.33 2.63 -31.98
C ILE A 182 1.72 3.23 -31.69
N PRO A 183 2.80 2.43 -31.75
CA PRO A 183 4.15 2.91 -31.47
C PRO A 183 4.54 4.10 -32.36
N THR A 184 5.55 4.87 -31.92
CA THR A 184 6.16 5.99 -32.68
C THR A 184 5.21 7.14 -33.05
N THR A 185 4.00 7.19 -32.48
CA THR A 185 3.03 8.29 -32.68
C THR A 185 3.13 9.32 -31.55
N LEU A 186 2.68 10.56 -31.79
CA LEU A 186 2.68 11.62 -30.76
C LEU A 186 1.82 11.21 -29.57
N GLU A 187 0.67 10.59 -29.83
CA GLU A 187 -0.28 10.10 -28.83
C GLU A 187 0.36 9.04 -27.91
N ALA A 188 1.17 8.14 -28.48
CA ALA A 188 1.93 7.19 -27.69
C ALA A 188 3.00 7.89 -26.84
N VAL A 189 3.76 8.84 -27.41
CA VAL A 189 4.77 9.61 -26.70
C VAL A 189 4.16 10.40 -25.53
N GLU A 190 3.06 11.12 -25.77
CA GLU A 190 2.33 11.87 -24.75
C GLU A 190 1.87 10.95 -23.62
N LYS A 191 1.32 9.79 -23.95
CA LYS A 191 0.89 8.80 -22.95
C LYS A 191 2.04 8.28 -22.08
N PHE A 192 3.21 8.02 -22.67
CA PHE A 192 4.39 7.65 -21.91
C PHE A 192 4.85 8.79 -20.99
N MET A 193 4.83 10.02 -21.48
CA MET A 193 5.25 11.21 -20.72
C MET A 193 4.26 11.56 -19.61
N GLU A 194 2.95 11.43 -19.83
CA GLU A 194 1.91 11.66 -18.82
C GLU A 194 2.05 10.69 -17.64
N ALA A 195 2.38 9.42 -17.92
CA ALA A 195 2.53 8.39 -16.90
C ALA A 195 3.82 8.54 -16.06
N ALA A 196 4.86 9.19 -16.57
CA ALA A 196 6.17 9.23 -15.91
C ALA A 196 6.15 9.99 -14.56
N PRO A 197 5.60 11.22 -14.44
CA PRO A 197 5.50 11.91 -13.16
C PRO A 197 4.60 11.17 -12.16
N GLN A 198 3.54 10.52 -12.62
CA GLN A 198 2.64 9.75 -11.74
C GLN A 198 3.38 8.60 -11.04
N LYS A 199 4.33 7.95 -11.73
CA LYS A 199 5.17 6.90 -11.15
C LYS A 199 6.10 7.45 -10.06
N ILE A 200 6.64 8.66 -10.24
CA ILE A 200 7.46 9.34 -9.24
C ILE A 200 6.60 9.69 -8.02
N ASN A 201 5.45 10.34 -8.23
CA ASN A 201 4.52 10.71 -7.17
C ASN A 201 4.05 9.49 -6.36
N ARG A 202 3.88 8.33 -7.01
CA ARG A 202 3.57 7.07 -6.33
C ARG A 202 4.65 6.66 -5.33
N VAL A 203 5.93 6.78 -5.71
CA VAL A 203 7.05 6.45 -4.80
C VAL A 203 7.14 7.48 -3.67
N GLU A 204 6.97 8.76 -3.96
CA GLU A 204 6.97 9.82 -2.94
C GLU A 204 5.85 9.62 -1.92
N THR A 205 4.66 9.27 -2.39
CA THR A 205 3.51 8.93 -1.53
C THR A 205 3.77 7.66 -0.72
N ALA A 206 4.37 6.63 -1.32
CA ALA A 206 4.70 5.39 -0.63
C ALA A 206 5.67 5.61 0.55
N LYS A 207 6.68 6.47 0.40
CA LYS A 207 7.60 6.82 1.51
C LYS A 207 6.87 7.37 2.72
N LEU A 208 5.84 8.21 2.51
CA LEU A 208 5.05 8.78 3.60
C LEU A 208 4.26 7.70 4.32
N TYR A 209 3.60 6.80 3.58
CA TYR A 209 2.80 5.72 4.16
C TYR A 209 3.64 4.67 4.90
N MET A 210 4.86 4.37 4.44
CA MET A 210 5.78 3.49 5.17
C MET A 210 5.97 3.97 6.63
N VAL A 211 6.04 5.28 6.86
CA VAL A 211 6.19 5.83 8.22
C VAL A 211 4.83 6.00 8.91
N ALA A 212 3.88 6.67 8.23
CA ALA A 212 2.61 7.08 8.83
C ALA A 212 1.62 5.93 9.07
N GLU A 213 1.81 4.79 8.41
CA GLU A 213 0.96 3.60 8.59
C GLU A 213 1.76 2.45 9.21
N ASP A 214 2.75 1.90 8.51
CA ASP A 214 3.40 0.65 8.92
C ASP A 214 4.23 0.81 10.20
N LEU A 215 5.16 1.79 10.22
CA LEU A 215 6.01 2.02 11.39
C LEU A 215 5.21 2.58 12.57
N TYR A 216 4.24 3.46 12.29
CA TYR A 216 3.33 3.98 13.29
C TYR A 216 2.59 2.86 14.03
N TYR A 217 1.94 1.94 13.30
CA TYR A 217 1.19 0.85 13.93
C TYR A 217 2.11 -0.18 14.58
N ALA A 218 3.32 -0.39 14.09
CA ALA A 218 4.30 -1.24 14.76
C ALA A 218 4.65 -0.70 16.17
N MET A 219 4.92 0.60 16.30
CA MET A 219 5.21 1.22 17.59
C MET A 219 3.96 1.31 18.48
N LEU A 220 2.82 1.71 17.91
CA LEU A 220 1.57 1.83 18.66
C LEU A 220 1.11 0.49 19.24
N ASN A 221 1.06 -0.56 18.42
CA ASN A 221 0.54 -1.86 18.83
C ASN A 221 1.47 -2.55 19.84
N SER A 222 2.78 -2.41 19.69
CA SER A 222 3.74 -2.96 20.67
C SER A 222 3.60 -2.28 22.04
N ALA A 223 3.43 -0.95 22.08
CA ALA A 223 3.15 -0.23 23.31
C ALA A 223 1.81 -0.66 23.94
N GLN A 224 0.73 -0.74 23.15
CA GLN A 224 -0.58 -1.19 23.62
C GLN A 224 -0.54 -2.62 24.15
N ALA A 225 0.22 -3.53 23.53
CA ALA A 225 0.36 -4.91 23.99
C ALA A 225 0.99 -4.99 25.39
N VAL A 226 2.03 -4.20 25.66
CA VAL A 226 2.66 -4.12 26.99
C VAL A 226 1.67 -3.55 28.03
N LEU A 227 0.94 -2.49 27.68
CA LEU A 227 -0.07 -1.90 28.55
C LEU A 227 -1.20 -2.90 28.87
N MET A 228 -1.68 -3.63 27.87
CA MET A 228 -2.67 -4.71 28.04
C MET A 228 -2.17 -5.81 28.96
N TYR A 229 -0.89 -6.19 28.84
CA TYR A 229 -0.30 -7.18 29.73
C TYR A 229 -0.26 -6.72 31.20
N LEU A 230 -0.11 -5.41 31.43
CA LEU A 230 -0.22 -4.78 32.75
C LEU A 230 -1.66 -4.61 33.24
N GLY A 231 -2.65 -5.09 32.48
CA GLY A 231 -4.08 -5.04 32.83
C GLY A 231 -4.77 -3.72 32.45
N GLN A 232 -4.13 -2.86 31.67
CA GLN A 232 -4.77 -1.65 31.14
C GLN A 232 -5.59 -1.98 29.90
N ASN A 233 -6.67 -1.24 29.66
CA ASN A 233 -7.32 -1.27 28.35
C ASN A 233 -6.41 -0.61 27.31
N PRO A 234 -6.39 -1.10 26.05
CA PRO A 234 -5.58 -0.48 25.00
C PRO A 234 -6.05 0.97 24.78
N PRO A 235 -5.22 1.99 25.07
CA PRO A 235 -5.61 3.38 24.89
C PRO A 235 -5.75 3.72 23.40
N SER A 236 -6.63 4.66 23.06
CA SER A 236 -6.67 5.21 21.70
C SER A 236 -5.32 5.85 21.35
N PRO A 237 -4.94 5.98 20.07
CA PRO A 237 -3.60 6.44 19.72
C PRO A 237 -3.19 7.81 20.28
N LYS A 238 -4.16 8.74 20.43
CA LYS A 238 -3.92 10.06 21.04
C LYS A 238 -3.54 9.97 22.52
N HIS A 239 -4.05 8.97 23.22
CA HIS A 239 -3.86 8.78 24.66
C HIS A 239 -2.76 7.76 24.99
N THR A 240 -2.24 7.02 23.99
CA THR A 240 -1.16 6.05 24.21
C THR A 240 0.11 6.65 24.81
N PRO A 241 0.62 7.82 24.38
CA PRO A 241 1.81 8.41 25.00
C PRO A 241 1.64 8.69 26.50
N VAL A 242 0.46 9.18 26.91
CA VAL A 242 0.14 9.45 28.31
C VAL A 242 0.15 8.15 29.12
N ALA A 243 -0.52 7.10 28.62
CA ALA A 243 -0.54 5.80 29.29
C ALA A 243 0.85 5.16 29.37
N VAL A 244 1.65 5.25 28.31
CA VAL A 244 3.05 4.79 28.29
C VAL A 244 3.88 5.52 29.33
N LYS A 245 3.71 6.84 29.44
CA LYS A 245 4.39 7.65 30.45
C LYS A 245 4.03 7.18 31.86
N GLU A 246 2.74 7.14 32.19
CA GLU A 246 2.25 6.84 33.54
C GLU A 246 2.59 5.42 34.00
N HIS A 247 2.45 4.44 33.10
CA HIS A 247 2.56 3.02 33.47
C HIS A 247 3.91 2.40 33.17
N LEU A 248 4.71 2.96 32.25
CA LEU A 248 6.00 2.38 31.87
C LEU A 248 7.16 3.29 32.29
N VAL A 249 7.14 4.56 31.90
CA VAL A 249 8.26 5.48 32.16
C VAL A 249 8.32 5.91 33.63
N ASP A 250 7.22 6.43 34.18
CA ASP A 250 7.17 6.90 35.57
C ASP A 250 7.40 5.73 36.55
N GLN A 251 7.08 4.50 36.14
CA GLN A 251 7.38 3.26 36.85
C GLN A 251 8.81 2.73 36.64
N LYS A 252 9.65 3.46 35.89
CA LYS A 252 11.05 3.13 35.55
C LYS A 252 11.21 1.78 34.81
N LEU A 253 10.18 1.36 34.09
CA LEU A 253 10.19 0.16 33.25
C LEU A 253 10.70 0.45 31.83
N LEU A 254 10.52 1.70 31.38
CA LEU A 254 10.88 2.17 30.04
C LEU A 254 11.63 3.50 30.12
N GLU A 255 12.62 3.66 29.24
CA GLU A 255 13.41 4.87 29.10
C GLU A 255 12.65 5.98 28.34
N GLU A 256 12.80 7.23 28.79
CA GLU A 256 12.09 8.41 28.27
C GLU A 256 12.26 8.63 26.76
N ASN A 257 13.41 8.27 26.19
CA ASN A 257 13.69 8.42 24.75
C ASN A 257 12.71 7.61 23.88
N TYR A 258 12.25 6.45 24.36
CA TYR A 258 11.27 5.64 23.63
C TYR A 258 9.89 6.31 23.62
N LEU A 259 9.49 6.96 24.71
CA LEU A 259 8.27 7.76 24.74
C LEU A 259 8.34 8.90 23.71
N GLN A 260 9.45 9.62 23.66
CA GLN A 260 9.64 10.70 22.69
C GLN A 260 9.59 10.21 21.24
N ASP A 261 10.12 9.02 20.94
CA ASP A 261 10.05 8.45 19.60
C ASP A 261 8.61 8.05 19.23
N LEU A 262 7.84 7.51 20.18
CA LEU A 262 6.41 7.23 20.00
C LEU A 262 5.61 8.51 19.74
N GLU A 263 5.87 9.58 20.48
CA GLU A 263 5.22 10.87 20.28
C GLU A 263 5.52 11.45 18.89
N LYS A 264 6.80 11.39 18.46
CA LYS A 264 7.23 11.87 17.15
C LYS A 264 6.53 11.15 15.99
N ILE A 265 6.39 9.82 16.06
CA ILE A 265 5.74 9.08 14.97
C ILE A 265 4.22 9.32 14.95
N ILE A 266 3.58 9.50 16.11
CA ILE A 266 2.17 9.88 16.20
C ILE A 266 1.94 11.29 15.64
N ASP A 267 2.82 12.25 15.96
CA ASP A 267 2.77 13.60 15.40
C ASP A 267 2.96 13.58 13.88
N PHE A 268 3.97 12.85 13.40
CA PHE A 268 4.23 12.72 11.97
C PHE A 268 3.00 12.22 11.21
N ARG A 269 2.33 11.17 11.70
CA ARG A 269 1.09 10.65 11.09
C ARG A 269 -0.01 11.70 11.05
N LYS A 270 -0.25 12.43 12.15
CA LYS A 270 -1.27 13.50 12.19
C LYS A 270 -0.98 14.61 11.18
N ARG A 271 0.28 15.02 11.04
CA ARG A 271 0.68 16.05 10.08
C ARG A 271 0.50 15.59 8.62
N ILE A 272 0.60 14.29 8.35
CA ILE A 272 0.24 13.70 7.05
C ILE A 272 -1.28 13.74 6.83
N GLU A 273 -2.08 13.35 7.83
CA GLU A 273 -3.55 13.41 7.77
C GLU A 273 -4.05 14.85 7.50
N HIS A 274 -3.39 15.85 8.09
CA HIS A 274 -3.65 17.27 7.88
C HIS A 274 -3.02 17.87 6.61
N LYS A 275 -2.34 17.05 5.79
CA LYS A 275 -1.67 17.45 4.53
C LYS A 275 -0.58 18.54 4.71
N GLU A 276 -0.02 18.66 5.90
CA GLU A 276 1.05 19.60 6.22
C GLU A 276 2.40 19.09 5.70
N VAL A 277 2.60 17.77 5.76
CA VAL A 277 3.77 17.09 5.22
C VAL A 277 3.40 16.43 3.89
N LYS A 278 4.14 16.74 2.84
CA LYS A 278 3.90 16.25 1.47
C LYS A 278 5.05 15.43 0.90
N ASP A 279 6.19 15.41 1.58
CA ASP A 279 7.37 14.63 1.21
C ASP A 279 8.21 14.36 2.46
N ILE A 280 9.05 13.34 2.37
CA ILE A 280 10.00 12.92 3.40
C ILE A 280 11.27 12.43 2.70
N SER A 281 12.45 12.80 3.20
CA SER A 281 13.70 12.30 2.62
C SER A 281 13.91 10.82 2.97
N GLY A 282 14.65 10.08 2.13
CA GLY A 282 14.99 8.69 2.43
C GLY A 282 15.74 8.53 3.76
N ALA A 283 16.62 9.47 4.09
CA ALA A 283 17.35 9.47 5.36
C ALA A 283 16.42 9.61 6.57
N GLU A 284 15.38 10.44 6.48
CA GLU A 284 14.37 10.56 7.55
C GLU A 284 13.54 9.27 7.67
N VAL A 285 13.19 8.62 6.56
CA VAL A 285 12.54 7.29 6.57
C VAL A 285 13.42 6.26 7.28
N ASP A 286 14.71 6.19 6.95
CA ASP A 286 15.67 5.28 7.58
C ASP A 286 15.83 5.54 9.09
N GLU A 287 15.77 6.80 9.51
CA GLU A 287 15.76 7.19 10.92
C GLU A 287 14.51 6.64 11.63
N PHE A 288 13.32 6.84 11.05
CA PHE A 288 12.08 6.27 11.59
C PHE A 288 12.12 4.75 11.66
N ILE A 289 12.65 4.07 10.64
CA ILE A 289 12.81 2.61 10.63
C ILE A 289 13.69 2.18 11.81
N THR A 290 14.83 2.85 12.00
CA THR A 290 15.79 2.50 13.06
C THR A 290 15.16 2.66 14.44
N LYS A 291 14.52 3.81 14.70
CA LYS A 291 13.83 4.08 15.97
C LYS A 291 12.69 3.11 16.23
N SER A 292 11.89 2.80 15.21
CA SER A 292 10.77 1.86 15.33
C SER A 292 11.26 0.45 15.68
N LYS A 293 12.36 -0.02 15.06
CA LYS A 293 12.98 -1.32 15.40
C LYS A 293 13.46 -1.36 16.83
N GLN A 294 14.16 -0.30 17.28
CA GLN A 294 14.65 -0.20 18.65
C GLN A 294 13.49 -0.17 19.66
N PHE A 295 12.45 0.61 19.38
CA PHE A 295 11.26 0.71 20.22
C PHE A 295 10.53 -0.63 20.34
N VAL A 296 10.22 -1.29 19.22
CA VAL A 296 9.51 -2.58 19.22
C VAL A 296 10.33 -3.65 19.95
N SER A 297 11.64 -3.73 19.69
CA SER A 297 12.52 -4.67 20.39
C SER A 297 12.54 -4.42 21.89
N ARG A 298 12.55 -3.14 22.33
CA ARG A 298 12.48 -2.80 23.74
C ARG A 298 11.15 -3.18 24.37
N MET A 299 10.03 -3.00 23.66
CA MET A 299 8.70 -3.45 24.12
C MET A 299 8.63 -4.97 24.27
N GLU A 300 9.19 -5.73 23.33
CA GLU A 300 9.26 -7.19 23.41
C GLU A 300 10.08 -7.65 24.62
N GLN A 301 11.25 -7.05 24.84
CA GLN A 301 12.08 -7.31 26.02
C GLN A 301 11.34 -7.00 27.32
N LEU A 302 10.66 -5.86 27.38
CA LEU A 302 9.89 -5.47 28.55
C LEU A 302 8.75 -6.45 28.81
N LEU A 303 8.03 -6.88 27.76
CA LEU A 303 6.98 -7.88 27.89
C LEU A 303 7.52 -9.21 28.43
N MET A 304 8.66 -9.69 27.92
CA MET A 304 9.32 -10.90 28.41
C MET A 304 9.72 -10.78 29.88
N GLN A 305 10.27 -9.64 30.29
CA GLN A 305 10.64 -9.36 31.69
C GLN A 305 9.40 -9.37 32.60
N LEU A 306 8.31 -8.73 32.19
CA LEU A 306 7.05 -8.72 32.93
C LEU A 306 6.42 -10.12 33.03
N GLN A 307 6.53 -10.93 31.98
CA GLN A 307 6.10 -12.33 31.97
C GLN A 307 6.91 -13.19 32.93
N LYS A 308 8.24 -13.11 32.87
CA LYS A 308 9.13 -13.82 33.80
C LYS A 308 8.80 -13.45 35.25
N LYS A 309 8.73 -12.16 35.58
CA LYS A 309 8.39 -11.67 36.92
C LYS A 309 7.02 -12.16 37.41
N LYS A 310 6.02 -12.23 36.52
CA LYS A 310 4.70 -12.77 36.87
C LYS A 310 4.79 -14.26 37.21
N LYS A 311 5.56 -15.05 36.45
CA LYS A 311 5.79 -16.47 36.74
C LYS A 311 6.48 -16.65 38.09
N GLU A 312 7.57 -15.92 38.33
CA GLU A 312 8.31 -15.95 39.60
C GLU A 312 7.38 -15.69 40.79
N ASN A 313 6.58 -14.63 40.71
CA ASN A 313 5.60 -14.29 41.75
C ASN A 313 4.56 -15.39 42.00
N ILE A 314 4.10 -16.11 40.96
CA ILE A 314 3.13 -17.19 41.12
C ILE A 314 3.79 -18.41 41.76
N VAL A 315 4.98 -18.80 41.28
CA VAL A 315 5.75 -19.93 41.83
C VAL A 315 6.06 -19.71 43.31
N GLU A 316 6.56 -18.52 43.66
CA GLU A 316 6.84 -18.13 45.03
C GLU A 316 5.60 -18.21 45.92
N LYS A 317 4.49 -17.57 45.49
CA LYS A 317 3.24 -17.59 46.25
C LYS A 317 2.67 -18.99 46.41
N ASN A 318 2.71 -19.82 45.36
CA ASN A 318 2.24 -21.20 45.43
C ASN A 318 3.04 -22.01 46.46
N TYR A 319 4.37 -21.89 46.43
CA TYR A 319 5.25 -22.52 47.41
C TYR A 319 4.94 -22.05 48.83
N GLU A 320 4.91 -20.73 49.06
CA GLU A 320 4.61 -20.17 50.38
C GLU A 320 3.26 -20.63 50.94
N VAL A 321 2.20 -20.58 50.12
CA VAL A 321 0.85 -20.95 50.54
C VAL A 321 0.78 -22.43 50.91
N MET A 322 1.35 -23.31 50.08
CA MET A 322 1.34 -24.74 50.34
C MET A 322 2.12 -25.09 51.62
N ILE A 323 3.31 -24.51 51.81
CA ILE A 323 4.15 -24.73 52.98
C ILE A 323 3.47 -24.19 54.25
N LYS A 324 2.94 -22.96 54.21
CA LYS A 324 2.24 -22.36 55.36
C LYS A 324 1.02 -23.18 55.79
N ALA A 325 0.22 -23.66 54.84
CA ALA A 325 -0.93 -24.51 55.14
C ALA A 325 -0.53 -25.86 55.74
N ALA A 326 0.49 -26.51 55.17
CA ALA A 326 1.03 -27.76 55.68
C ALA A 326 1.57 -27.61 57.12
N VAL A 327 2.37 -26.58 57.37
CA VAL A 327 2.91 -26.26 58.71
C VAL A 327 1.78 -26.00 59.71
N ALA A 328 0.76 -25.23 59.31
CA ALA A 328 -0.38 -24.95 60.18
C ALA A 328 -1.17 -26.22 60.55
N ALA A 329 -1.43 -27.08 59.58
CA ALA A 329 -2.12 -28.35 59.80
C ALA A 329 -1.31 -29.29 60.71
N LEU A 330 -0.02 -29.49 60.43
CA LEU A 330 0.88 -30.33 61.24
C LEU A 330 1.02 -29.80 62.67
N LYS A 331 1.11 -28.48 62.84
CA LYS A 331 1.15 -27.85 64.17
C LYS A 331 -0.14 -28.13 64.95
N LYS A 332 -1.29 -28.06 64.31
CA LYS A 332 -2.60 -28.33 64.93
C LYS A 332 -2.75 -29.81 65.32
N MET A 333 -2.10 -30.70 64.57
CA MET A 333 -2.04 -32.14 64.84
C MET A 333 -0.92 -32.54 65.81
N GLU A 334 -0.13 -31.58 66.33
CA GLU A 334 1.04 -31.86 67.19
C GLU A 334 2.11 -32.75 66.52
N HIS A 335 2.21 -32.69 65.18
CA HIS A 335 3.13 -33.46 64.34
C HIS A 335 4.06 -32.57 63.50
N LEU A 336 4.25 -31.32 63.89
CA LEU A 336 5.20 -30.43 63.24
C LEU A 336 6.64 -30.86 63.61
N PRO A 337 7.52 -31.15 62.64
CA PRO A 337 8.91 -31.50 62.94
C PRO A 337 9.69 -30.28 63.45
N GLU A 338 10.72 -30.53 64.27
CA GLU A 338 11.62 -29.49 64.77
C GLU A 338 12.56 -28.95 63.68
N ASP A 339 13.10 -29.83 62.82
CA ASP A 339 13.91 -29.44 61.66
C ASP A 339 13.01 -29.18 60.44
N PRO A 340 13.03 -27.97 59.85
CA PRO A 340 12.33 -27.67 58.61
C PRO A 340 12.65 -28.61 57.44
N LYS A 341 13.83 -29.25 57.43
CA LYS A 341 14.22 -30.23 56.40
C LYS A 341 13.36 -31.49 56.42
N ASP A 342 12.78 -31.83 57.56
CA ASP A 342 11.91 -32.98 57.73
C ASP A 342 10.44 -32.69 57.36
N LEU A 343 10.13 -31.43 57.04
CA LEU A 343 8.77 -31.01 56.67
C LEU A 343 8.19 -31.84 55.51
N PRO A 344 8.91 -32.12 54.39
CA PRO A 344 8.36 -32.97 53.32
C PRO A 344 7.99 -34.38 53.80
N HIS A 345 8.77 -34.95 54.72
CA HIS A 345 8.49 -36.27 55.29
C HIS A 345 7.27 -36.24 56.21
N ALA A 346 7.16 -35.21 57.05
CA ALA A 346 5.99 -35.00 57.91
C ALA A 346 4.71 -34.78 57.10
N VAL A 347 4.75 -33.98 56.03
CA VAL A 347 3.61 -33.80 55.12
C VAL A 347 3.15 -35.12 54.52
N LYS A 348 4.09 -35.93 54.03
CA LYS A 348 3.78 -37.24 53.48
C LYS A 348 3.12 -38.15 54.52
N ASN A 349 3.75 -38.35 55.68
CA ASN A 349 3.30 -39.34 56.65
C ASN A 349 1.99 -38.93 57.35
N TYR A 350 1.86 -37.66 57.72
CA TYR A 350 0.77 -37.23 58.59
C TYR A 350 -0.39 -36.60 57.83
N LEU A 351 -0.17 -35.93 56.69
CA LEU A 351 -1.26 -35.32 55.93
C LEU A 351 -1.74 -36.23 54.80
N ILE A 352 -0.83 -36.89 54.09
CA ILE A 352 -1.17 -37.68 52.89
C ILE A 352 -1.47 -39.14 53.25
N ASP A 353 -0.52 -39.86 53.85
CA ASP A 353 -0.65 -41.31 54.11
C ASP A 353 -1.75 -41.62 55.14
N GLN A 354 -2.09 -40.67 56.02
CA GLN A 354 -3.23 -40.77 56.95
C GLN A 354 -4.57 -40.35 56.32
N GLY A 355 -4.59 -39.97 55.04
CA GLY A 355 -5.80 -39.70 54.27
C GLY A 355 -6.48 -38.36 54.59
N HIS A 356 -5.75 -37.37 55.12
CA HIS A 356 -6.31 -36.03 55.31
C HIS A 356 -6.35 -35.22 54.01
N VAL A 357 -5.49 -35.57 53.05
CA VAL A 357 -5.57 -35.11 51.66
C VAL A 357 -5.40 -36.30 50.71
N ASP A 358 -5.78 -36.13 49.45
CA ASP A 358 -5.64 -37.18 48.43
C ASP A 358 -4.16 -37.57 48.17
N PRO A 359 -3.86 -38.88 47.93
CA PRO A 359 -2.53 -39.35 47.57
C PRO A 359 -1.82 -38.59 46.43
N TYR A 360 -2.56 -38.06 45.44
CA TYR A 360 -1.94 -37.33 44.32
C TYR A 360 -1.18 -36.08 44.79
N PHE A 361 -1.50 -35.52 45.96
CA PHE A 361 -0.81 -34.35 46.50
C PHE A 361 0.66 -34.62 46.83
N SER A 362 1.10 -35.87 46.91
CA SER A 362 2.53 -36.18 47.05
C SER A 362 3.32 -35.71 45.82
N GLU A 363 2.77 -35.88 44.62
CA GLU A 363 3.40 -35.42 43.39
C GLU A 363 3.28 -33.90 43.25
N VAL A 364 2.12 -33.33 43.59
CA VAL A 364 1.92 -31.87 43.60
C VAL A 364 2.91 -31.18 44.53
N PHE A 365 3.12 -31.69 45.74
CA PHE A 365 4.06 -31.11 46.70
C PHE A 365 5.49 -31.15 46.16
N ARG A 366 5.89 -32.29 45.57
CA ARG A 366 7.20 -32.42 44.91
C ARG A 366 7.34 -31.41 43.77
N GLN A 367 6.33 -31.28 42.93
CA GLN A 367 6.31 -30.34 41.81
C GLN A 367 6.47 -28.89 42.29
N VAL A 368 5.72 -28.48 43.32
CA VAL A 368 5.82 -27.14 43.92
C VAL A 368 7.23 -26.85 44.46
N VAL A 369 7.83 -27.82 45.18
CA VAL A 369 9.20 -27.69 45.69
C VAL A 369 10.22 -27.60 44.54
N THR A 370 10.07 -28.41 43.49
CA THR A 370 10.93 -28.36 42.30
C THR A 370 10.82 -27.01 41.58
N MET A 371 9.60 -26.49 41.40
CA MET A 371 9.39 -25.16 40.83
C MET A 371 10.07 -24.06 41.66
N ARG A 372 10.02 -24.16 43.00
CA ARG A 372 10.73 -23.21 43.87
C ARG A 372 12.25 -23.28 43.70
N LYS A 373 12.82 -24.48 43.57
CA LYS A 373 14.26 -24.64 43.28
C LYS A 373 14.65 -24.01 41.95
N LEU A 374 13.85 -24.24 40.90
CA LEU A 374 14.07 -23.60 39.61
C LEU A 374 13.95 -22.07 39.68
N LEU A 375 13.10 -21.54 40.58
CA LEU A 375 13.08 -20.10 40.88
C LEU A 375 14.37 -19.62 41.53
N ASP A 376 14.86 -20.32 42.54
CA ASP A 376 16.10 -19.96 43.23
C ASP A 376 17.34 -20.04 42.30
N GLU A 377 17.28 -20.87 41.25
CA GLU A 377 18.30 -20.99 40.19
C GLU A 377 18.12 -20.03 39.00
N ASP A 378 17.15 -19.12 39.04
CA ASP A 378 16.78 -18.20 37.93
C ASP A 378 16.30 -18.91 36.64
N LYS A 379 15.81 -20.15 36.75
CA LYS A 379 15.35 -21.01 35.64
C LYS A 379 13.83 -21.10 35.50
N VAL A 380 13.07 -20.18 36.08
CA VAL A 380 11.58 -20.15 35.97
C VAL A 380 11.10 -20.10 34.52
N GLY A 381 11.92 -19.56 33.62
CA GLY A 381 11.62 -19.53 32.18
C GLY A 381 11.39 -20.92 31.57
N GLU A 382 12.05 -21.95 32.12
CA GLU A 382 11.95 -23.34 31.66
C GLU A 382 10.60 -24.00 32.03
N ILE A 383 9.88 -23.42 32.99
CA ILE A 383 8.61 -23.96 33.46
C ILE A 383 7.47 -23.53 32.51
N PRO A 384 6.72 -24.49 31.92
CA PRO A 384 5.56 -24.17 31.11
C PRO A 384 4.51 -23.38 31.89
N GLN A 385 3.94 -22.34 31.26
CA GLN A 385 2.94 -21.46 31.89
C GLN A 385 1.73 -22.26 32.41
N ARG A 386 1.29 -23.26 31.64
CA ARG A 386 0.19 -24.17 32.00
C ARG A 386 0.46 -24.90 33.32
N ASP A 387 1.70 -25.33 33.55
CA ASP A 387 2.04 -26.10 34.74
C ASP A 387 2.02 -25.23 35.99
N ILE A 388 2.47 -23.98 35.87
CA ILE A 388 2.38 -22.97 36.94
C ILE A 388 0.92 -22.70 37.32
N GLU A 389 0.03 -22.59 36.33
CA GLU A 389 -1.40 -22.35 36.52
C GLU A 389 -2.12 -23.55 37.13
N LEU A 390 -1.83 -24.77 36.65
CA LEU A 390 -2.36 -26.01 37.23
C LEU A 390 -1.92 -26.17 38.69
N THR A 391 -0.63 -25.93 38.95
CA THR A 391 -0.07 -26.02 40.31
C THR A 391 -0.74 -25.04 41.25
N ARG A 392 -1.07 -23.82 40.79
CA ARG A 392 -1.82 -22.83 41.59
C ARG A 392 -3.18 -23.36 42.00
N GLU A 393 -3.89 -24.05 41.12
CA GLU A 393 -5.19 -24.64 41.43
C GLU A 393 -5.06 -25.84 42.37
N TYR A 394 -4.06 -26.70 42.16
CA TYR A 394 -3.80 -27.81 43.08
C TYR A 394 -3.43 -27.32 44.48
N VAL A 395 -2.60 -26.28 44.61
CA VAL A 395 -2.28 -25.68 45.92
C VAL A 395 -3.54 -25.15 46.61
N ARG A 396 -4.47 -24.51 45.88
CA ARG A 396 -5.76 -24.07 46.47
C ARG A 396 -6.60 -25.24 46.98
N ARG A 397 -6.65 -26.34 46.23
CA ARG A 397 -7.37 -27.56 46.65
C ARG A 397 -6.72 -28.19 47.87
N PHE A 398 -5.38 -28.29 47.90
CA PHE A 398 -4.63 -28.76 49.06
C PHE A 398 -4.97 -27.97 50.33
N VAL A 399 -5.01 -26.64 50.24
CA VAL A 399 -5.40 -25.79 51.37
C VAL A 399 -6.83 -26.06 51.83
N ARG A 400 -7.77 -26.24 50.88
CA ARG A 400 -9.17 -26.56 51.19
C ARG A 400 -9.32 -27.92 51.87
N ASP A 401 -8.59 -28.93 51.41
CA ASP A 401 -8.67 -30.28 51.99
C ASP A 401 -8.10 -30.32 53.42
N LEU A 402 -7.19 -29.40 53.75
CA LEU A 402 -6.69 -29.21 55.12
C LEU A 402 -7.62 -28.37 56.01
N GLU A 403 -8.63 -27.70 55.47
CA GLU A 403 -9.55 -26.83 56.22
C GLU A 403 -10.21 -27.53 57.43
N PRO A 404 -10.67 -28.80 57.35
CA PRO A 404 -11.23 -29.51 58.50
C PRO A 404 -10.26 -29.69 59.67
N ILE A 405 -8.95 -29.84 59.39
CA ILE A 405 -7.91 -29.89 60.43
C ILE A 405 -7.77 -28.52 61.08
N LEU A 406 -7.68 -27.48 60.25
CA LEU A 406 -7.46 -26.11 60.70
C LEU A 406 -8.62 -25.57 61.55
N GLU A 407 -9.85 -25.91 61.20
CA GLU A 407 -11.05 -25.55 61.96
C GLU A 407 -11.30 -26.45 63.19
N GLY A 408 -10.49 -27.50 63.40
CA GLY A 408 -10.65 -28.43 64.52
C GLY A 408 -11.90 -29.32 64.42
N ARG A 409 -12.44 -29.52 63.21
CA ARG A 409 -13.65 -30.32 62.95
C ARG A 409 -13.37 -31.82 62.84
N LEU A 410 -12.10 -32.23 62.78
CA LEU A 410 -11.70 -33.62 62.81
C LEU A 410 -11.67 -34.18 64.25
N LYS A 411 -12.42 -35.26 64.48
CA LYS A 411 -12.24 -36.10 65.67
C LYS A 411 -10.88 -36.79 65.56
N ILE A 412 -9.87 -36.23 66.21
CA ILE A 412 -8.55 -36.86 66.34
C ILE A 412 -8.75 -38.23 66.98
N SER A 413 -8.63 -39.32 66.22
CA SER A 413 -8.50 -40.64 66.82
C SER A 413 -7.15 -40.67 67.53
N LYS A 414 -7.15 -40.54 68.86
CA LYS A 414 -5.94 -40.73 69.67
C LYS A 414 -5.41 -42.14 69.42
N GLY A 415 -4.39 -42.23 68.56
CA GLY A 415 -3.64 -43.47 68.34
C GLY A 415 -3.03 -43.93 69.65
N LYS A 416 -3.30 -45.18 70.03
CA LYS A 416 -2.68 -45.84 71.17
C LYS A 416 -1.16 -45.82 71.01
N LYS A 417 -0.45 -45.23 71.98
CA LYS A 417 0.96 -45.52 72.23
C LYS A 417 1.12 -47.04 72.39
N LYS A 418 2.01 -47.64 71.61
CA LYS A 418 2.62 -48.92 71.92
C LYS A 418 4.10 -48.68 72.15
#